data_AF-A0A2P2MC34-F1
#
_entry.id   AF-A0A2P2MC34-F1
#
_cell.length_a   1.000
_cell.length_b   1.000
_cell.length_c   1.000
_cell.angle_alpha   90.00
_cell.angle_beta   90.00
_cell.angle_gamma   90.00
#
_symmetry.space_group_name_H-M   'P 1'
#
loop_
_entity.id
_entity.type
_entity.pdbx_description
1 polymer ?
#
loop_
_entity_poly.entity_id
_entity_poly.type
_entity_poly.pdbx_seq_one_letter_code
_entity_poly.pdbx_strand_id
1 'polypeptide(L)'
;MSLPPIECLYVTEDPLREWKAGNPSFRVAEPVPPLRFVFELCWTMVRGELPFQKCKGTLDSVEFTERVSDEELGSTFADIVAQMAQDLSMPGDYRGRLIKLAKWLVESKLVPLRIFQERCEEEFLWEAEMIKIKAQDLKGKEVRVNTRLLYQQTKFNLLREESEGYAKLVTLLCEGSANTTENASAVMIGIIKSLIGHFDLDPNRVFDIVLECFELQPDNKVFMELIPIFPRSHASQILGCKFQYYQRMEVNSPVPFGLYKLTALMVREEFIHLDNIYAHLLPTDEEAFEHYNAFSSKRLDEANKIGKINLAATGKDLMDDEKQGDVTIDLFAALDMETEAIAERSAELQNSQTLGLLTGFLSVDDWYV
;
A
#
# COMPACT_ATOMS: atom_id res chain seq x y z
N MET A 1 12.93 48.44 -7.42
CA MET A 1 13.53 48.53 -8.77
C MET A 1 12.44 48.13 -9.73
N SER A 2 11.79 49.09 -10.41
CA SER A 2 10.81 48.76 -11.45
C SER A 2 11.53 48.07 -12.60
N LEU A 3 11.00 46.95 -13.09
CA LEU A 3 11.48 46.32 -14.32
C LEU A 3 11.56 47.38 -15.43
N PRO A 4 12.58 47.34 -16.32
CA PRO A 4 12.67 48.27 -17.42
C PRO A 4 11.38 48.21 -18.25
N PRO A 5 10.86 49.35 -18.73
CA PRO A 5 9.64 49.36 -19.54
C PRO A 5 9.88 48.49 -20.77
N ILE A 6 8.95 47.56 -21.01
CA ILE A 6 8.97 46.74 -22.22
C ILE A 6 8.89 47.67 -23.42
N GLU A 7 9.91 47.66 -24.28
CA GLU A 7 9.85 48.32 -25.57
C GLU A 7 8.90 47.53 -26.48
N CYS A 8 7.68 48.04 -26.63
CA CYS A 8 6.71 47.49 -27.57
C CYS A 8 7.15 47.82 -28.99
N LEU A 9 7.38 46.80 -29.81
CA LEU A 9 7.83 46.95 -31.20
C LEU A 9 6.63 47.10 -32.15
N TYR A 10 5.50 46.48 -31.81
CA TYR A 10 4.33 46.39 -32.69
C TYR A 10 3.09 47.06 -32.08
N VAL A 11 2.97 47.06 -30.75
CA VAL A 11 1.92 47.80 -30.03
C VAL A 11 2.46 49.18 -29.60
N THR A 12 2.75 50.03 -30.59
CA THR A 12 3.23 51.40 -30.37
C THR A 12 2.07 52.39 -30.14
N GLU A 13 2.37 53.62 -29.74
CA GLU A 13 1.37 54.66 -29.41
C GLU A 13 0.40 54.97 -30.56
N ASP A 14 0.83 54.89 -31.82
CA ASP A 14 0.01 55.23 -32.99
C ASP A 14 -1.08 54.17 -33.29
N PRO A 15 -0.76 52.86 -33.45
CA PRO A 15 -1.77 51.79 -33.52
C PRO A 15 -2.69 51.76 -32.30
N LEU A 16 -2.14 52.02 -31.11
CA LEU A 16 -2.90 52.03 -29.87
C LEU A 16 -3.98 53.14 -29.86
N ARG A 17 -3.69 54.31 -30.42
CA ARG A 17 -4.68 55.39 -30.58
C ARG A 17 -5.80 55.03 -31.55
N GLU A 18 -5.47 54.41 -32.68
CA GLU A 18 -6.46 53.96 -33.67
C GLU A 18 -7.38 52.85 -33.10
N TRP A 19 -6.82 51.88 -32.39
CA TRP A 19 -7.61 50.85 -31.70
C TRP A 19 -8.47 51.45 -30.60
N LYS A 20 -7.96 52.43 -29.82
CA LYS A 20 -8.75 53.20 -28.84
C LYS A 20 -9.87 54.00 -29.49
N ALA A 21 -9.68 54.55 -30.68
CA ALA A 21 -10.71 55.23 -31.45
C ALA A 21 -11.76 54.26 -32.02
N GLY A 22 -11.43 52.97 -32.14
CA GLY A 22 -12.34 51.93 -32.62
C GLY A 22 -12.52 51.96 -34.14
N ASN A 23 -11.48 52.37 -34.87
CA ASN A 23 -11.49 52.43 -36.32
C ASN A 23 -11.45 51.01 -36.92
N PRO A 24 -12.54 50.52 -37.55
CA PRO A 24 -12.61 49.16 -38.08
C PRO A 24 -11.82 48.98 -39.39
N SER A 25 -11.35 50.07 -39.99
CA SER A 25 -10.60 50.06 -41.26
C SER A 25 -9.08 50.09 -41.09
N PHE A 26 -8.61 50.28 -39.85
CA PHE A 26 -7.19 50.29 -39.54
C PHE A 26 -6.59 48.89 -39.71
N ARG A 27 -5.45 48.80 -40.38
CA ARG A 27 -4.63 47.60 -40.48
C ARG A 27 -3.18 47.93 -40.22
N VAL A 28 -2.49 47.05 -39.51
CA VAL A 28 -1.04 47.18 -39.30
C VAL A 28 -0.34 46.88 -40.63
N ALA A 29 0.59 47.75 -41.02
CA ALA A 29 1.17 47.76 -42.36
C ALA A 29 2.18 46.63 -42.62
N GLU A 30 2.81 46.09 -41.58
CA GLU A 30 3.83 45.05 -41.69
C GLU A 30 3.37 43.76 -40.99
N PRO A 31 3.66 42.56 -41.55
CA PRO A 31 3.36 41.30 -40.90
C PRO A 31 4.12 41.16 -39.57
N VAL A 32 3.43 40.74 -38.52
CA VAL A 32 4.02 40.65 -37.18
C VAL A 32 4.16 39.20 -36.69
N PRO A 33 5.19 38.87 -35.89
CA PRO A 33 5.29 37.56 -35.25
C PRO A 33 4.17 37.38 -34.20
N PRO A 34 3.41 36.27 -34.24
CA PRO A 34 2.22 36.09 -33.40
C PRO A 34 2.54 36.10 -31.90
N LEU A 35 3.58 35.40 -31.47
CA LEU A 35 3.96 35.32 -30.05
C LEU A 35 4.35 36.69 -29.49
N ARG A 36 5.18 37.46 -30.20
CA ARG A 36 5.62 38.78 -29.75
C ARG A 36 4.47 39.78 -29.71
N PHE A 37 3.64 39.77 -30.74
CA PHE A 37 2.48 40.64 -30.83
C PHE A 37 1.46 40.36 -29.71
N VAL A 38 1.09 39.09 -29.51
CA VAL A 38 0.14 38.70 -28.46
C VAL A 38 0.70 39.05 -27.07
N PHE A 39 2.01 38.90 -26.86
CA PHE A 39 2.65 39.30 -25.60
C PHE A 39 2.52 40.79 -25.33
N GLU A 40 2.88 41.62 -26.32
CA GLU A 40 2.75 43.08 -26.21
C GLU A 40 1.28 43.51 -26.02
N LEU A 41 0.35 42.82 -26.68
CA LEU A 41 -1.08 43.07 -26.55
C LEU A 41 -1.59 42.75 -25.13
N CYS A 42 -1.25 41.58 -24.59
CA CYS A 42 -1.56 41.19 -23.21
C CYS A 42 -0.95 42.17 -22.21
N TRP A 43 0.31 42.57 -22.41
CA TRP A 43 0.98 43.54 -21.54
C TRP A 43 0.29 44.91 -21.56
N THR A 44 -0.10 45.39 -22.73
CA THR A 44 -0.79 46.68 -22.90
C THR A 44 -2.17 46.67 -22.23
N MET A 45 -2.89 45.55 -22.31
CA MET A 45 -4.16 45.35 -21.60
C MET A 45 -3.97 45.30 -20.09
N VAL A 46 -2.92 44.65 -19.59
CA VAL A 46 -2.58 44.59 -18.17
C VAL A 46 -2.12 45.95 -17.62
N ARG A 47 -1.46 46.78 -18.43
CA ARG A 47 -1.17 48.18 -18.11
C ARG A 47 -2.42 49.07 -18.07
N GLY A 48 -3.55 48.57 -18.59
CA GLY A 48 -4.83 49.30 -18.63
C GLY A 48 -4.90 50.30 -19.78
N GLU A 49 -4.00 50.19 -20.74
CA GLU A 49 -3.92 51.11 -21.87
C GLU A 49 -4.93 50.74 -22.97
N LEU A 50 -5.33 49.46 -23.08
CA LEU A 50 -6.34 49.01 -24.05
C LEU A 50 -7.48 48.25 -23.34
N PRO A 51 -8.76 48.58 -23.59
CA PRO A 51 -9.89 47.81 -23.07
C PRO A 51 -9.95 46.39 -23.66
N PHE A 52 -10.27 45.39 -22.83
CA PHE A 52 -10.29 43.97 -23.25
C PHE A 52 -11.24 43.69 -24.43
N GLN A 53 -12.38 44.38 -24.49
CA GLN A 53 -13.37 44.23 -25.57
C GLN A 53 -12.80 44.50 -26.97
N LYS A 54 -11.70 45.26 -27.06
CA LYS A 54 -11.05 45.61 -28.33
C LYS A 54 -10.04 44.57 -28.81
N CYS A 55 -9.72 43.56 -27.99
CA CYS A 55 -8.74 42.53 -28.32
C CYS A 55 -9.02 41.84 -29.65
N LYS A 56 -10.28 41.44 -29.90
CA LYS A 56 -10.66 40.75 -31.14
C LYS A 56 -10.49 41.65 -32.37
N GLY A 57 -10.94 42.90 -32.28
CA GLY A 57 -10.75 43.87 -33.36
C GLY A 57 -9.28 44.21 -33.63
N THR A 58 -8.44 44.18 -32.59
CA THR A 58 -6.98 44.33 -32.73
C THR A 58 -6.36 43.12 -33.42
N LEU A 59 -6.76 41.89 -33.07
CA LEU A 59 -6.30 40.67 -33.76
C LEU A 59 -6.74 40.65 -35.24
N ASP A 60 -7.98 41.05 -35.53
CA ASP A 60 -8.52 41.11 -36.90
C ASP A 60 -7.83 42.17 -37.77
N SER A 61 -7.20 43.17 -37.16
CA SER A 61 -6.49 44.27 -37.85
C SER A 61 -5.04 43.94 -38.24
N VAL A 62 -4.56 42.74 -37.89
CA VAL A 62 -3.15 42.36 -37.99
C VAL A 62 -2.99 41.16 -38.91
N GLU A 63 -2.00 41.23 -39.81
CA GLU A 63 -1.57 40.08 -40.60
C GLU A 63 -0.35 39.44 -39.91
N PHE A 64 -0.43 38.14 -39.61
CA PHE A 64 0.67 37.42 -38.97
C PHE A 64 1.67 36.92 -40.01
N THR A 65 2.95 36.85 -39.64
CA THR A 65 4.02 36.28 -40.49
C THR A 65 3.80 34.80 -40.82
N GLU A 66 3.04 34.09 -39.99
CA GLU A 66 2.70 32.68 -40.15
C GLU A 66 1.17 32.51 -40.13
N ARG A 67 0.65 31.50 -40.82
CA ARG A 67 -0.78 31.15 -40.73
C ARG A 67 -1.02 30.46 -39.39
N VAL A 68 -1.56 31.21 -38.44
CA VAL A 68 -1.91 30.71 -37.11
C VAL A 68 -3.41 30.41 -37.08
N SER A 69 -3.77 29.22 -36.62
CA SER A 69 -5.17 28.87 -36.33
C SER A 69 -5.67 29.57 -35.07
N ASP A 70 -6.99 29.72 -34.94
CA ASP A 70 -7.60 30.29 -33.72
C ASP A 70 -7.22 29.48 -32.45
N GLU A 71 -7.01 28.17 -32.59
CA GLU A 71 -6.59 27.29 -31.48
C GLU A 71 -5.15 27.55 -31.05
N GLU A 72 -4.23 27.76 -31.99
CA GLU A 72 -2.83 28.10 -31.72
C GLU A 72 -2.69 29.50 -31.14
N LEU A 73 -3.51 30.46 -31.59
CA LEU A 73 -3.60 31.79 -30.96
C LEU A 73 -4.10 31.66 -29.53
N GLY A 74 -5.16 30.88 -29.28
CA GLY A 74 -5.67 30.62 -27.94
C GLY A 74 -4.64 29.97 -27.03
N SER A 75 -3.87 29.01 -27.54
CA SER A 75 -2.71 28.42 -26.85
C SER A 75 -1.67 29.49 -26.51
N THR A 76 -1.30 30.35 -27.47
CA THR A 76 -0.30 31.40 -27.27
C THR A 76 -0.74 32.41 -26.20
N PHE A 77 -2.01 32.81 -26.19
CA PHE A 77 -2.59 33.64 -25.13
C PHE A 77 -2.47 32.98 -23.76
N ALA A 78 -2.79 31.68 -23.67
CA ALA A 78 -2.71 30.95 -22.42
C ALA A 78 -1.28 30.87 -21.88
N ASP A 79 -0.29 30.60 -22.74
CA ASP A 79 1.13 30.56 -22.38
C ASP A 79 1.63 31.90 -21.85
N ILE A 80 1.29 32.99 -22.55
CA ILE A 80 1.69 34.34 -22.15
C ILE A 80 1.07 34.72 -20.81
N VAL A 81 -0.22 34.48 -20.63
CA VAL A 81 -0.91 34.79 -19.37
C VAL A 81 -0.36 33.93 -18.23
N ALA A 82 -0.09 32.64 -18.46
CA ALA A 82 0.53 31.75 -17.47
C ALA A 82 1.93 32.25 -17.08
N GLN A 83 2.76 32.62 -18.05
CA GLN A 83 4.09 33.17 -17.81
C GLN A 83 4.04 34.50 -17.04
N MET A 84 3.09 35.38 -17.39
CA MET A 84 2.89 36.65 -16.68
C MET A 84 2.40 36.44 -15.24
N ALA A 85 1.59 35.41 -14.99
CA ALA A 85 1.05 35.11 -13.67
C ALA A 85 2.14 34.65 -12.67
N GLN A 86 3.23 34.08 -13.18
CA GLN A 86 4.39 33.65 -12.39
C GLN A 86 5.27 34.81 -11.89
N ASP A 87 5.09 36.03 -12.43
CA ASP A 87 5.86 37.18 -11.99
C ASP A 87 5.40 37.68 -10.61
N LEU A 88 6.10 37.22 -9.57
CA LEU A 88 5.89 37.63 -8.19
C LEU A 88 6.21 39.11 -7.92
N SER A 89 6.93 39.77 -8.84
CA SER A 89 7.26 41.20 -8.73
C SER A 89 6.18 42.11 -9.31
N MET A 90 5.16 41.54 -9.95
CA MET A 90 4.09 42.29 -10.59
C MET A 90 3.25 43.08 -9.54
N PRO A 91 3.07 44.40 -9.72
CA PRO A 91 2.18 45.21 -8.88
C PRO A 91 0.76 44.65 -8.80
N GLY A 92 0.12 44.74 -7.62
CA GLY A 92 -1.22 44.19 -7.38
C GLY A 92 -2.30 44.70 -8.35
N ASP A 93 -2.20 45.96 -8.78
CA ASP A 93 -3.12 46.53 -9.79
C ASP A 93 -3.00 45.83 -11.15
N TYR A 94 -1.77 45.50 -11.56
CA TYR A 94 -1.50 44.79 -12.81
C TYR A 94 -1.91 43.32 -12.69
N ARG A 95 -1.61 42.67 -11.56
CA ARG A 95 -2.09 41.30 -11.28
C ARG A 95 -3.62 41.23 -11.32
N GLY A 96 -4.31 42.18 -10.70
CA GLY A 96 -5.77 42.29 -10.73
C GLY A 96 -6.34 42.45 -12.14
N ARG A 97 -5.64 43.15 -13.05
CA ARG A 97 -6.04 43.25 -14.46
C ARG A 97 -5.70 42.01 -15.27
N LEU A 98 -4.60 41.32 -14.97
CA LEU A 98 -4.25 40.03 -15.58
C LEU A 98 -5.31 38.97 -15.27
N ILE A 99 -5.79 38.91 -14.03
CA ILE A 99 -6.91 38.02 -13.63
C ILE A 99 -8.17 38.34 -14.47
N LYS A 100 -8.51 39.63 -14.61
CA LYS A 100 -9.66 40.05 -15.42
C LYS A 100 -9.48 39.72 -16.90
N LEU A 101 -8.27 39.87 -17.44
CA LEU A 101 -7.95 39.49 -18.81
C LEU A 101 -8.14 37.99 -19.02
N ALA A 102 -7.62 37.15 -18.11
CA ALA A 102 -7.77 35.70 -18.18
C ALA A 102 -9.25 35.28 -18.13
N LYS A 103 -10.06 35.87 -17.23
CA LYS A 103 -11.53 35.66 -17.19
C LYS A 103 -12.18 36.05 -18.52
N TRP A 104 -11.83 37.24 -19.04
CA TRP A 104 -12.38 37.73 -20.30
C TRP A 104 -12.03 36.82 -21.49
N LEU A 105 -10.81 36.30 -21.57
CA LEU A 105 -10.38 35.38 -22.64
C LEU A 105 -11.16 34.07 -22.66
N VAL A 106 -11.54 33.56 -21.48
CA VAL A 106 -12.42 32.38 -21.35
C VAL A 106 -13.85 32.72 -21.74
N GLU A 107 -14.39 33.85 -21.26
CA GLU A 107 -15.74 34.32 -21.58
C GLU A 107 -15.92 34.60 -23.08
N SER A 108 -14.90 35.16 -23.73
CA SER A 108 -14.88 35.47 -25.16
C SER A 108 -14.66 34.23 -26.05
N LYS A 109 -14.45 33.05 -25.45
CA LYS A 109 -14.11 31.79 -26.12
C LYS A 109 -12.83 31.83 -26.96
N LEU A 110 -11.94 32.79 -26.70
CA LEU A 110 -10.63 32.85 -27.35
C LEU A 110 -9.68 31.80 -26.78
N VAL A 111 -9.80 31.51 -25.48
CA VAL A 111 -9.02 30.48 -24.80
C VAL A 111 -9.97 29.51 -24.09
N PRO A 112 -9.99 28.22 -24.45
CA PRO A 112 -10.73 27.23 -23.69
C PRO A 112 -10.24 27.15 -22.24
N LEU A 113 -11.16 27.07 -21.27
CA LEU A 113 -10.86 26.97 -19.83
C LEU A 113 -9.85 25.85 -19.51
N ARG A 114 -9.93 24.74 -20.25
CA ARG A 114 -9.03 23.59 -20.10
C ARG A 114 -7.56 23.96 -20.26
N ILE A 115 -7.22 24.84 -21.22
CA ILE A 115 -5.83 25.20 -21.48
C ILE A 115 -5.24 25.99 -20.30
N PHE A 116 -6.03 26.87 -19.69
CA PHE A 116 -5.60 27.56 -18.47
C PHE A 116 -5.40 26.57 -17.31
N GLN A 117 -6.30 25.62 -17.13
CA GLN A 117 -6.19 24.60 -16.07
C GLN A 117 -4.96 23.70 -16.24
N GLU A 118 -4.49 23.48 -17.46
CA GLU A 118 -3.31 22.67 -17.76
C GLU A 118 -1.99 23.44 -17.53
N ARG A 119 -2.00 24.78 -17.62
CA ARG A 119 -0.77 25.60 -17.72
C ARG A 119 -0.53 26.58 -16.58
N CYS A 120 -1.60 27.06 -15.93
CA CYS A 120 -1.49 28.03 -14.84
C CYS A 120 -1.27 27.34 -13.48
N GLU A 121 -0.60 28.05 -12.58
CA GLU A 121 -0.38 27.62 -11.21
C GLU A 121 -1.66 27.68 -10.35
N GLU A 122 -1.66 26.91 -9.28
CA GLU A 122 -2.80 26.71 -8.39
C GLU A 122 -3.36 28.01 -7.78
N GLU A 123 -2.49 28.95 -7.43
CA GLU A 123 -2.88 30.24 -6.83
C GLU A 123 -3.59 31.12 -7.85
N PHE A 124 -3.05 31.24 -9.05
CA PHE A 124 -3.64 32.03 -10.12
C PHE A 124 -4.99 31.46 -10.57
N LEU A 125 -5.09 30.14 -10.73
CA LEU A 125 -6.35 29.47 -11.07
C LEU A 125 -7.45 29.73 -10.04
N TRP A 126 -7.08 29.75 -8.74
CA TRP A 126 -8.01 30.06 -7.66
C TRP A 126 -8.42 31.54 -7.67
N GLU A 127 -7.47 32.47 -7.81
CA GLU A 127 -7.72 33.91 -7.91
C GLU A 127 -8.61 34.26 -9.12
N ALA A 128 -8.41 33.58 -10.25
CA ALA A 128 -9.20 33.72 -11.46
C ALA A 128 -10.53 32.95 -11.45
N GLU A 129 -10.89 32.30 -10.34
CA GLU A 129 -12.11 31.50 -10.19
C GLU A 129 -12.27 30.41 -11.28
N MET A 130 -11.14 29.94 -11.83
CA MET A 130 -11.09 28.91 -12.88
C MET A 130 -11.13 27.48 -12.30
N ILE A 131 -10.99 27.36 -10.97
CA ILE A 131 -11.12 26.13 -10.20
C ILE A 131 -12.01 26.36 -8.97
N LYS A 132 -12.72 25.31 -8.53
CA LYS A 132 -13.59 25.35 -7.34
C LYS A 132 -12.91 24.93 -6.04
N ILE A 133 -11.71 24.38 -6.14
CA ILE A 133 -10.92 23.85 -5.03
C ILE A 133 -9.88 24.90 -4.65
N LYS A 134 -9.61 25.10 -3.36
CA LYS A 134 -8.57 26.02 -2.88
C LYS A 134 -7.21 25.64 -3.44
N ALA A 135 -6.35 26.62 -3.70
CA ALA A 135 -5.01 26.40 -4.24
C ALA A 135 -4.19 25.37 -3.44
N GLN A 136 -4.18 25.48 -2.11
CA GLN A 136 -3.46 24.55 -1.22
C GLN A 136 -3.96 23.10 -1.32
N ASP A 137 -5.27 22.90 -1.44
CA ASP A 137 -5.89 21.58 -1.58
C ASP A 137 -5.57 20.95 -2.94
N LEU A 138 -5.52 21.78 -3.99
CA LEU A 138 -5.11 21.35 -5.33
C LEU A 138 -3.64 20.94 -5.32
N LYS A 139 -2.77 21.72 -4.69
CA LYS A 139 -1.35 21.39 -4.53
C LYS A 139 -1.14 20.08 -3.78
N GLY A 140 -1.86 19.88 -2.69
CA GLY A 140 -1.84 18.61 -1.96
C GLY A 140 -2.32 17.42 -2.79
N LYS A 141 -3.31 17.61 -3.67
CA LYS A 141 -3.75 16.57 -4.62
C LYS A 141 -2.70 16.28 -5.68
N GLU A 142 -2.10 17.31 -6.26
CA GLU A 142 -1.01 17.20 -7.23
C GLU A 142 0.15 16.37 -6.67
N VAL A 143 0.63 16.73 -5.47
CA VAL A 143 1.70 15.99 -4.77
C VAL A 143 1.31 14.53 -4.58
N ARG A 144 0.10 14.23 -4.08
CA ARG A 144 -0.34 12.84 -3.90
C ARG A 144 -0.40 12.06 -5.21
N VAL A 145 -0.90 12.66 -6.28
CA VAL A 145 -0.98 12.01 -7.61
C VAL A 145 0.42 11.77 -8.17
N ASN A 146 1.32 12.74 -8.10
CA ASN A 146 2.71 12.60 -8.55
C ASN A 146 3.44 11.55 -7.73
N THR A 147 3.30 11.58 -6.40
CA THR A 147 3.90 10.56 -5.53
C THR A 147 3.41 9.17 -5.90
N ARG A 148 2.10 9.02 -6.14
CA ARG A 148 1.51 7.76 -6.57
C ARG A 148 2.07 7.30 -7.91
N LEU A 149 2.13 8.19 -8.90
CA LEU A 149 2.55 7.89 -10.26
C LEU A 149 4.04 7.56 -10.37
N LEU A 150 4.90 8.23 -9.58
CA LEU A 150 6.35 8.04 -9.64
C LEU A 150 6.88 6.96 -8.70
N TYR A 151 6.27 6.75 -7.52
CA TYR A 151 6.85 5.90 -6.47
C TYR A 151 6.04 4.66 -6.15
N GLN A 152 4.76 4.59 -6.52
CA GLN A 152 4.00 3.36 -6.31
C GLN A 152 4.38 2.34 -7.38
N GLN A 153 5.16 1.34 -6.99
CA GLN A 153 5.36 0.17 -7.83
C GLN A 153 4.03 -0.58 -7.95
N THR A 154 3.63 -0.92 -9.17
CA THR A 154 2.55 -1.87 -9.41
C THR A 154 3.06 -3.24 -9.01
N LYS A 155 2.58 -3.74 -7.87
CA LYS A 155 2.79 -5.12 -7.42
C LYS A 155 1.45 -5.68 -7.01
N PHE A 156 1.06 -6.77 -7.64
CA PHE A 156 -0.21 -7.41 -7.39
C PHE A 156 -0.04 -8.42 -6.28
N ASN A 157 -0.59 -8.11 -5.10
CA ASN A 157 -0.43 -8.91 -3.89
C ASN A 157 -1.64 -9.84 -3.67
N LEU A 158 -2.79 -9.53 -4.29
CA LEU A 158 -4.01 -10.31 -4.10
C LEU A 158 -4.26 -11.21 -5.30
N LEU A 159 -4.71 -12.44 -5.03
CA LEU A 159 -4.96 -13.44 -6.07
C LEU A 159 -5.95 -12.97 -7.15
N ARG A 160 -6.91 -12.10 -6.78
CA ARG A 160 -7.91 -11.55 -7.70
C ARG A 160 -7.38 -10.43 -8.60
N GLU A 161 -6.23 -9.84 -8.26
CA GLU A 161 -5.64 -8.76 -9.05
C GLU A 161 -5.00 -9.34 -10.31
N GLU A 162 -4.21 -10.41 -10.16
CA GLU A 162 -3.55 -11.11 -11.27
C GLU A 162 -3.76 -12.63 -11.20
N SER A 163 -5.00 -13.07 -11.45
CA SER A 163 -5.38 -14.47 -11.34
C SER A 163 -4.59 -15.39 -12.29
N GLU A 164 -4.20 -14.91 -13.47
CA GLU A 164 -3.41 -15.70 -14.42
C GLU A 164 -1.99 -15.99 -13.92
N GLY A 165 -1.30 -14.95 -13.43
CA GLY A 165 0.07 -15.08 -12.92
C GLY A 165 0.12 -16.04 -11.72
N TYR A 166 -0.80 -15.88 -10.77
CA TYR A 166 -0.91 -16.78 -9.62
C TYR A 166 -1.32 -18.20 -9.99
N ALA A 167 -2.23 -18.38 -10.96
CA ALA A 167 -2.61 -19.72 -11.42
C ALA A 167 -1.41 -20.44 -12.07
N LYS A 168 -0.65 -19.76 -12.93
CA LYS A 168 0.57 -20.33 -13.54
C LYS A 168 1.62 -20.69 -12.50
N LEU A 169 1.79 -19.84 -11.48
CA LEU A 169 2.70 -20.12 -10.36
C LEU A 169 2.30 -21.40 -9.62
N VAL A 170 1.03 -21.51 -9.20
CA VAL A 170 0.55 -22.69 -8.45
C VAL A 170 0.67 -23.96 -9.29
N THR A 171 0.28 -23.91 -10.58
CA THR A 171 0.43 -25.05 -11.49
C THR A 171 1.89 -25.50 -11.58
N LEU A 172 2.83 -24.56 -11.75
CA LEU A 172 4.26 -24.86 -11.79
C LEU A 172 4.76 -25.54 -10.51
N LEU A 173 4.37 -25.02 -9.34
CA LEU A 173 4.78 -25.57 -8.04
C LEU A 173 4.22 -26.98 -7.82
N CYS A 174 2.99 -27.24 -8.26
CA CYS A 174 2.35 -28.56 -8.16
C CYS A 174 2.92 -29.58 -9.15
N GLU A 175 3.29 -29.18 -10.37
CA GLU A 175 3.88 -30.07 -11.39
C GLU A 175 5.31 -30.51 -11.05
N GLY A 176 6.05 -29.69 -10.30
CA GLY A 176 7.44 -29.93 -9.90
C GLY A 176 7.69 -31.20 -9.09
N SER A 177 6.65 -31.84 -8.54
CA SER A 177 6.78 -33.08 -7.78
C SER A 177 7.03 -34.32 -8.64
N ALA A 178 6.84 -34.25 -9.96
CA ALA A 178 6.87 -35.42 -10.84
C ALA A 178 8.22 -35.67 -11.56
N ASN A 179 9.09 -34.66 -11.69
CA ASN A 179 10.28 -34.73 -12.56
C ASN A 179 11.58 -34.38 -11.82
N THR A 180 12.22 -35.38 -11.23
CA THR A 180 13.56 -35.27 -10.60
C THR A 180 14.66 -35.32 -11.67
N THR A 181 15.07 -34.16 -12.16
CA THR A 181 16.34 -34.00 -12.89
C THR A 181 17.22 -32.97 -12.19
N GLU A 182 18.54 -33.13 -12.23
CA GLU A 182 19.53 -32.32 -11.50
C GLU A 182 19.47 -30.80 -11.81
N ASN A 183 18.80 -30.40 -12.91
CA ASN A 183 18.65 -29.01 -13.34
C ASN A 183 17.22 -28.45 -13.14
N ALA A 184 16.30 -29.23 -12.57
CA ALA A 184 14.88 -28.86 -12.47
C ALA A 184 14.65 -27.63 -11.58
N SER A 185 15.39 -27.52 -10.47
CA SER A 185 15.28 -26.40 -9.55
C SER A 185 15.71 -25.09 -10.20
N ALA A 186 16.91 -25.03 -10.81
CA ALA A 186 17.41 -23.84 -11.48
C ALA A 186 16.45 -23.33 -12.58
N VAL A 187 15.84 -24.24 -13.34
CA VAL A 187 14.82 -23.90 -14.34
C VAL A 187 13.57 -23.33 -13.68
N MET A 188 13.06 -23.97 -12.63
CA MET A 188 11.90 -23.49 -11.88
C MET A 188 12.14 -22.10 -11.28
N ILE A 189 13.32 -21.85 -10.73
CA ILE A 189 13.75 -20.54 -10.22
C ILE A 189 13.69 -19.48 -11.31
N GLY A 190 14.21 -19.80 -12.50
CA GLY A 190 14.15 -18.91 -13.65
C GLY A 190 12.71 -18.57 -14.05
N ILE A 191 11.83 -19.59 -14.06
CA ILE A 191 10.41 -19.42 -14.40
C ILE A 191 9.70 -18.56 -13.35
N ILE A 192 9.89 -18.81 -12.04
CA ILE A 192 9.26 -18.01 -10.98
C ILE A 192 9.71 -16.55 -11.07
N LYS A 193 11.00 -16.28 -11.28
CA LYS A 193 11.50 -14.92 -11.49
C LYS A 193 10.87 -14.27 -12.72
N SER A 194 10.69 -15.03 -13.80
CA SER A 194 10.01 -14.55 -15.00
C SER A 194 8.52 -14.27 -14.76
N LEU A 195 7.83 -15.09 -13.96
CA LEU A 195 6.42 -14.86 -13.61
C LEU A 195 6.27 -13.61 -12.75
N ILE A 196 7.12 -13.44 -11.73
CA ILE A 196 7.15 -12.24 -10.88
C ILE A 196 7.33 -10.98 -11.73
N GLY A 197 8.28 -10.98 -12.67
CA GLY A 197 8.55 -9.82 -13.51
C GLY A 197 7.56 -9.59 -14.65
N HIS A 198 6.92 -10.64 -15.19
CA HIS A 198 5.99 -10.51 -16.31
C HIS A 198 4.58 -10.10 -15.86
N PHE A 199 4.14 -10.61 -14.71
CA PHE A 199 2.82 -10.34 -14.14
C PHE A 199 2.86 -9.37 -12.97
N ASP A 200 4.01 -8.72 -12.71
CA ASP A 200 4.19 -7.81 -11.57
C ASP A 200 3.71 -8.40 -10.23
N LEU A 201 3.96 -9.70 -9.99
CA LEU A 201 3.48 -10.37 -8.78
C LEU A 201 4.25 -9.87 -7.55
N ASP A 202 3.57 -9.73 -6.42
CA ASP A 202 4.24 -9.41 -5.16
C ASP A 202 5.13 -10.58 -4.70
N PRO A 203 6.46 -10.39 -4.52
CA PRO A 203 7.36 -11.47 -4.14
C PRO A 203 7.05 -12.08 -2.77
N ASN A 204 6.48 -11.33 -1.83
CA ASN A 204 6.10 -11.86 -0.52
C ASN A 204 4.88 -12.77 -0.65
N ARG A 205 3.91 -12.41 -1.50
CA ARG A 205 2.77 -13.30 -1.80
C ARG A 205 3.20 -14.56 -2.53
N VAL A 206 4.12 -14.43 -3.50
CA VAL A 206 4.69 -15.60 -4.18
C VAL A 206 5.39 -16.51 -3.18
N PHE A 207 6.18 -15.93 -2.26
CA PHE A 207 6.86 -16.71 -1.23
C PHE A 207 5.88 -17.41 -0.28
N ASP A 208 4.82 -16.72 0.14
CA ASP A 208 3.74 -17.29 0.95
C ASP A 208 3.12 -18.54 0.30
N ILE A 209 2.84 -18.48 -1.01
CA ILE A 209 2.32 -19.61 -1.79
C ILE A 209 3.36 -20.75 -1.88
N VAL A 210 4.64 -20.42 -2.06
CA VAL A 210 5.72 -21.42 -2.06
C VAL A 210 5.78 -22.17 -0.74
N LEU A 211 5.62 -21.48 0.39
CA LEU A 211 5.57 -22.09 1.73
C LEU A 211 4.33 -22.97 1.89
N GLU A 212 3.16 -22.56 1.41
CA GLU A 212 1.93 -23.38 1.42
C GLU A 212 2.09 -24.65 0.59
N CYS A 213 2.68 -24.56 -0.61
CA CYS A 213 2.97 -25.74 -1.43
C CYS A 213 3.97 -26.67 -0.75
N PHE A 214 4.98 -26.12 -0.07
CA PHE A 214 5.96 -26.92 0.66
C PHE A 214 5.35 -27.64 1.87
N GLU A 215 4.43 -26.98 2.59
CA GLU A 215 3.64 -27.61 3.66
C GLU A 215 2.87 -28.84 3.14
N LEU A 216 2.27 -28.74 1.94
CA LEU A 216 1.51 -29.82 1.31
C LEU A 216 2.39 -30.93 0.73
N GLN A 217 3.64 -30.64 0.38
CA GLN A 217 4.58 -31.56 -0.29
C GLN A 217 5.96 -31.57 0.40
N PRO A 218 6.05 -32.07 1.65
CA PRO A 218 7.27 -31.99 2.45
C PRO A 218 8.44 -32.84 1.89
N ASP A 219 8.16 -33.84 1.07
CA ASP A 219 9.19 -34.73 0.48
C ASP A 219 9.91 -34.09 -0.73
N ASN A 220 9.36 -33.01 -1.27
CA ASN A 220 9.92 -32.36 -2.46
C ASN A 220 11.06 -31.42 -2.07
N LYS A 221 12.30 -31.88 -2.26
CA LYS A 221 13.52 -31.12 -1.94
C LYS A 221 13.69 -29.84 -2.76
N VAL A 222 12.98 -29.68 -3.88
CA VAL A 222 13.06 -28.47 -4.72
C VAL A 222 12.68 -27.22 -3.92
N PHE A 223 11.72 -27.32 -2.99
CA PHE A 223 11.33 -26.18 -2.15
C PHE A 223 12.47 -25.64 -1.27
N MET A 224 13.36 -26.52 -0.80
CA MET A 224 14.55 -26.12 -0.04
C MET A 224 15.51 -25.28 -0.88
N GLU A 225 15.58 -25.53 -2.18
CA GLU A 225 16.39 -24.74 -3.12
C GLU A 225 15.69 -23.45 -3.57
N LEU A 226 14.36 -23.37 -3.46
CA LEU A 226 13.57 -22.18 -3.79
C LEU A 226 13.57 -21.13 -2.68
N ILE A 227 13.51 -21.57 -1.41
CA ILE A 227 13.43 -20.67 -0.24
C ILE A 227 14.53 -19.58 -0.23
N PRO A 228 15.82 -19.88 -0.53
CA PRO A 228 16.90 -18.89 -0.54
C PRO A 228 16.75 -17.72 -1.52
N ILE A 229 15.82 -17.78 -2.48
CA ILE A 229 15.57 -16.70 -3.44
C ILE A 229 14.87 -15.51 -2.77
N PHE A 230 14.12 -15.78 -1.71
CA PHE A 230 13.32 -14.78 -1.03
C PHE A 230 14.07 -14.20 0.18
N PRO A 231 13.79 -12.94 0.56
CA PRO A 231 14.43 -12.31 1.72
C PRO A 231 14.11 -13.05 3.03
N ARG A 232 15.16 -13.46 3.77
CA ARG A 232 15.04 -14.13 5.08
C ARG A 232 14.21 -13.36 6.10
N SER A 233 14.33 -12.04 6.11
CA SER A 233 13.61 -11.15 7.03
C SER A 233 12.10 -11.26 6.90
N HIS A 234 11.58 -11.52 5.70
CA HIS A 234 10.15 -11.62 5.45
C HIS A 234 9.61 -13.02 5.78
N ALA A 235 10.46 -14.04 5.80
CA ALA A 235 10.07 -15.41 6.09
C ALA A 235 9.50 -15.56 7.50
N SER A 236 10.20 -15.02 8.50
CA SER A 236 9.72 -15.04 9.89
C SER A 236 8.38 -14.33 10.04
N GLN A 237 8.21 -13.19 9.35
CA GLN A 237 6.97 -12.42 9.40
C GLN A 237 5.81 -13.15 8.73
N ILE A 238 6.04 -13.79 7.58
CA ILE A 238 5.01 -14.58 6.88
C ILE A 238 4.59 -15.78 7.73
N LEU A 239 5.54 -16.55 8.26
CA LEU A 239 5.23 -17.66 9.17
C LEU A 239 4.52 -17.19 10.44
N GLY A 240 4.98 -16.10 11.05
CA GLY A 240 4.35 -15.49 12.22
C GLY A 240 2.89 -15.10 11.93
N CYS A 241 2.63 -14.47 10.80
CA CYS A 241 1.26 -14.16 10.34
C CYS A 241 0.41 -15.43 10.15
N LYS A 242 0.99 -16.53 9.65
CA LYS A 242 0.28 -17.83 9.54
C LYS A 242 -0.07 -18.39 10.92
N PHE A 243 0.84 -18.34 11.90
CA PHE A 243 0.53 -18.77 13.27
C PHE A 243 -0.54 -17.89 13.92
N GLN A 244 -0.47 -16.58 13.72
CA GLN A 244 -1.46 -15.62 14.21
C GLN A 244 -2.85 -15.80 13.58
N TYR A 245 -2.94 -16.33 12.35
CA TYR A 245 -4.22 -16.65 11.74
C TYR A 245 -5.02 -17.67 12.57
N TYR A 246 -4.37 -18.69 13.10
CA TYR A 246 -5.00 -19.72 13.94
C TYR A 246 -5.24 -19.27 15.39
N GLN A 247 -4.77 -18.09 15.79
CA GLN A 247 -5.06 -17.49 17.11
C GLN A 247 -6.39 -16.73 17.11
N ARG A 248 -6.98 -16.47 15.93
CA ARG A 248 -8.21 -15.68 15.82
C ARG A 248 -9.41 -16.49 16.30
N MET A 249 -10.32 -15.83 17.04
CA MET A 249 -11.52 -16.47 17.58
C MET A 249 -12.47 -17.00 16.48
N GLU A 250 -12.37 -16.51 15.24
CA GLU A 250 -13.18 -17.01 14.13
C GLU A 250 -12.67 -18.35 13.57
N VAL A 251 -11.43 -18.75 13.88
CA VAL A 251 -10.78 -19.95 13.35
C VAL A 251 -10.82 -21.05 14.42
N ASN A 252 -11.83 -21.91 14.36
CA ASN A 252 -11.99 -23.04 15.30
C ASN A 252 -11.14 -24.28 14.93
N SER A 253 -10.02 -24.08 14.24
CA SER A 253 -9.15 -25.18 13.80
C SER A 253 -7.79 -25.06 14.46
N PRO A 254 -7.22 -26.15 15.01
CA PRO A 254 -5.85 -26.13 15.50
C PRO A 254 -4.88 -25.89 14.33
N VAL A 255 -3.70 -25.38 14.66
CA VAL A 255 -2.63 -25.18 13.70
C VAL A 255 -2.25 -26.53 13.06
N PRO A 256 -2.18 -26.62 11.73
CA PRO A 256 -1.76 -27.85 11.04
C PRO A 256 -0.36 -28.29 11.45
N PHE A 257 -0.16 -29.60 11.57
CA PHE A 257 1.15 -30.17 11.86
C PHE A 257 2.20 -29.84 10.78
N GLY A 258 1.76 -29.71 9.51
CA GLY A 258 2.61 -29.33 8.39
C GLY A 258 3.32 -28.00 8.63
N LEU A 259 2.60 -26.99 9.14
CA LEU A 259 3.18 -25.68 9.45
C LEU A 259 4.25 -25.75 10.55
N TYR A 260 4.05 -26.56 11.60
CA TYR A 260 5.07 -26.77 12.63
C TYR A 260 6.32 -27.47 12.07
N LYS A 261 6.13 -28.51 11.26
CA LYS A 261 7.24 -29.23 10.60
C LYS A 261 8.01 -28.32 9.65
N LEU A 262 7.31 -27.55 8.83
CA LEU A 262 7.90 -26.56 7.92
C LEU A 262 8.73 -25.53 8.68
N THR A 263 8.17 -24.99 9.76
CA THR A 263 8.85 -24.00 10.59
C THR A 263 10.11 -24.57 11.23
N ALA A 264 10.03 -25.78 11.78
CA ALA A 264 11.19 -26.48 12.34
C ALA A 264 12.27 -26.74 11.29
N LEU A 265 11.89 -27.16 10.06
CA LEU A 265 12.82 -27.34 8.94
C LEU A 265 13.54 -26.02 8.58
N MET A 266 12.82 -24.90 8.55
CA MET A 266 13.41 -23.59 8.21
C MET A 266 14.37 -23.07 9.29
N VAL A 267 14.13 -23.43 10.56
CA VAL A 267 15.04 -23.12 11.67
C VAL A 267 16.29 -24.00 11.62
N ARG A 268 16.13 -25.32 11.43
CA ARG A 268 17.25 -26.27 11.33
C ARG A 268 18.26 -25.89 10.24
N GLU A 269 17.75 -25.36 9.13
CA GLU A 269 18.56 -25.00 7.95
C GLU A 269 19.10 -23.56 8.05
N GLU A 270 19.02 -22.95 9.25
CA GLU A 270 19.51 -21.60 9.58
C GLU A 270 18.91 -20.49 8.68
N PHE A 271 17.73 -20.72 8.10
CA PHE A 271 17.06 -19.72 7.29
C PHE A 271 16.33 -18.69 8.15
N ILE A 272 15.81 -19.12 9.31
CA ILE A 272 15.12 -18.28 10.28
C ILE A 272 15.68 -18.53 11.69
N HIS A 273 15.86 -17.46 12.46
CA HIS A 273 16.15 -17.57 13.89
C HIS A 273 14.89 -17.87 14.69
N LEU A 274 14.99 -18.81 15.64
CA LEU A 274 13.87 -19.21 16.50
C LEU A 274 13.25 -18.00 17.22
N ASP A 275 14.07 -17.10 17.75
CA ASP A 275 13.62 -15.89 18.47
C ASP A 275 12.63 -15.05 17.68
N ASN A 276 12.81 -14.98 16.35
CA ASN A 276 11.95 -14.19 15.47
C ASN A 276 10.56 -14.83 15.31
N ILE A 277 10.44 -16.15 15.44
CA ILE A 277 9.16 -16.85 15.35
C ILE A 277 8.51 -16.92 16.72
N TYR A 278 9.30 -17.15 17.77
CA TYR A 278 8.84 -17.24 19.15
C TYR A 278 8.01 -16.02 19.57
N ALA A 279 8.41 -14.81 19.13
CA ALA A 279 7.68 -13.57 19.37
C ALA A 279 6.25 -13.53 18.78
N HIS A 280 5.90 -14.43 17.86
CA HIS A 280 4.58 -14.51 17.24
C HIS A 280 3.71 -15.66 17.77
N LEU A 281 4.27 -16.57 18.57
CA LEU A 281 3.57 -17.76 19.08
C LEU A 281 2.77 -17.43 20.34
N LEU A 282 1.70 -18.21 20.54
CA LEU A 282 0.92 -18.21 21.78
C LEU A 282 0.80 -19.63 22.35
N PRO A 283 0.62 -19.79 23.67
CA PRO A 283 0.56 -18.74 24.71
C PRO A 283 1.92 -18.07 24.95
N THR A 284 1.90 -16.87 25.52
CA THR A 284 3.12 -16.20 25.98
C THR A 284 3.75 -16.96 27.15
N ASP A 285 5.05 -16.75 27.42
CA ASP A 285 5.74 -17.44 28.51
C ASP A 285 5.03 -17.28 29.86
N GLU A 286 4.61 -16.05 30.16
CA GLU A 286 3.91 -15.73 31.41
C GLU A 286 2.62 -16.55 31.54
N GLU A 287 1.78 -16.55 30.51
CA GLU A 287 0.54 -17.33 30.46
C GLU A 287 0.81 -18.83 30.54
N ALA A 288 1.83 -19.32 29.83
CA ALA A 288 2.22 -20.74 29.86
C ALA A 288 2.65 -21.17 31.27
N PHE A 289 3.44 -20.35 31.96
CA PHE A 289 3.85 -20.60 33.35
C PHE A 289 2.67 -20.54 34.32
N GLU A 290 1.74 -19.59 34.16
CA GLU A 290 0.53 -19.52 34.97
C GLU A 290 -0.34 -20.78 34.81
N HIS A 291 -0.60 -21.21 33.57
CA HIS A 291 -1.31 -22.45 33.27
C HIS A 291 -0.62 -23.67 33.88
N TYR A 292 0.71 -23.77 33.75
CA TYR A 292 1.49 -24.85 34.34
C TYR A 292 1.41 -24.86 35.87
N ASN A 293 1.57 -23.70 36.52
CA ASN A 293 1.53 -23.59 37.98
C ASN A 293 0.14 -23.91 38.54
N ALA A 294 -0.91 -23.41 37.89
CA ALA A 294 -2.30 -23.71 38.26
C ALA A 294 -2.58 -25.22 38.15
N PHE A 295 -2.14 -25.85 37.05
CA PHE A 295 -2.28 -27.29 36.85
C PHE A 295 -1.46 -28.10 37.87
N SER A 296 -0.20 -27.73 38.10
CA SER A 296 0.69 -28.39 39.05
C SER A 296 0.13 -28.33 40.48
N SER A 297 -0.40 -27.17 40.90
CA SER A 297 -1.04 -27.00 42.20
C SER A 297 -2.27 -27.89 42.34
N LYS A 298 -3.16 -27.92 41.32
CA LYS A 298 -4.34 -28.80 41.32
C LYS A 298 -3.93 -30.27 41.47
N ARG A 299 -2.93 -30.72 40.70
CA ARG A 299 -2.43 -32.10 40.78
C ARG A 299 -1.79 -32.44 42.13
N LEU A 300 -1.08 -31.50 42.75
CA LEU A 300 -0.54 -31.68 44.10
C LEU A 300 -1.67 -31.77 45.14
N ASP A 301 -2.71 -30.95 45.02
CA ASP A 301 -3.86 -31.00 45.93
C ASP A 301 -4.67 -32.29 45.79
N GLU A 302 -4.86 -32.78 44.58
CA GLU A 302 -5.47 -34.09 44.29
C GLU A 302 -4.62 -35.22 44.86
N ALA A 303 -3.30 -35.22 44.59
CA ALA A 303 -2.39 -36.22 45.15
C ALA A 303 -2.39 -36.22 46.68
N ASN A 304 -2.49 -35.05 47.31
CA ASN A 304 -2.56 -34.90 48.77
C ASN A 304 -3.91 -35.35 49.37
N LYS A 305 -4.97 -35.47 48.56
CA LYS A 305 -6.26 -36.02 48.98
C LYS A 305 -6.28 -37.55 48.92
N ILE A 306 -5.44 -38.17 48.10
CA ILE A 306 -5.29 -39.62 48.02
C ILE A 306 -4.78 -40.15 49.36
N GLY A 307 -5.52 -41.10 49.95
CA GLY A 307 -5.14 -41.74 51.22
C GLY A 307 -5.33 -40.90 52.49
N LYS A 308 -5.94 -39.71 52.41
CA LYS A 308 -6.22 -38.86 53.58
C LYS A 308 -7.50 -39.33 54.28
N ILE A 309 -7.35 -39.84 55.51
CA ILE A 309 -8.47 -40.38 56.31
C ILE A 309 -8.94 -39.33 57.31
N ASN A 310 -10.22 -38.99 57.29
CA ASN A 310 -10.83 -38.10 58.26
C ASN A 310 -11.12 -38.85 59.57
N LEU A 311 -10.24 -38.70 60.56
CA LEU A 311 -10.32 -39.40 61.86
C LEU A 311 -11.51 -38.97 62.75
N ALA A 312 -12.23 -37.90 62.37
CA ALA A 312 -13.40 -37.40 63.10
C ALA A 312 -14.73 -37.95 62.58
N ALA A 313 -14.73 -38.76 61.52
CA ALA A 313 -15.95 -39.35 60.96
C ALA A 313 -16.52 -40.42 61.92
N THR A 314 -17.71 -40.15 62.45
CA THR A 314 -18.43 -41.08 63.31
C THR A 314 -19.09 -42.17 62.47
N GLY A 315 -19.16 -43.41 62.95
CA GLY A 315 -19.59 -44.60 62.18
C GLY A 315 -20.96 -44.59 61.51
N LYS A 316 -21.74 -43.51 61.61
CA LYS A 316 -22.95 -43.26 60.83
C LYS A 316 -22.65 -42.57 59.49
N ASP A 317 -21.59 -41.77 59.42
CA ASP A 317 -21.12 -41.10 58.19
C ASP A 317 -20.39 -42.05 57.23
N LEU A 318 -19.96 -43.22 57.73
CA LEU A 318 -19.28 -44.27 56.94
C LEU A 318 -20.25 -45.24 56.23
N MET A 319 -21.56 -45.13 56.46
CA MET A 319 -22.57 -46.07 55.93
C MET A 319 -23.56 -45.44 54.93
N ASP A 320 -23.48 -44.13 54.70
CA ASP A 320 -24.29 -43.44 53.68
C ASP A 320 -23.48 -43.32 52.37
N ASP A 321 -23.75 -44.21 51.42
CA ASP A 321 -23.13 -44.22 50.07
C ASP A 321 -23.46 -42.97 49.23
N GLU A 322 -24.34 -42.07 49.69
CA GLU A 322 -24.81 -40.88 48.96
C GLU A 322 -24.01 -39.59 49.26
N LYS A 323 -23.08 -39.58 50.22
CA LYS A 323 -22.18 -38.44 50.44
C LYS A 323 -20.82 -38.68 49.81
N GLN A 324 -20.68 -38.24 48.58
CA GLN A 324 -19.49 -38.29 47.74
C GLN A 324 -18.33 -37.39 48.22
N GLY A 325 -18.15 -37.25 49.53
CA GLY A 325 -17.18 -36.36 50.17
C GLY A 325 -16.32 -36.98 51.28
N ASP A 326 -16.57 -38.23 51.69
CA ASP A 326 -15.86 -38.81 52.87
C ASP A 326 -15.33 -40.24 52.66
N VAL A 327 -15.18 -40.69 51.41
CA VAL A 327 -14.62 -42.02 51.09
C VAL A 327 -13.27 -41.85 50.39
N THR A 328 -12.26 -42.53 50.93
CA THR A 328 -10.97 -42.85 50.30
C THR A 328 -11.07 -42.91 48.78
N ILE A 329 -10.35 -42.03 48.07
CA ILE A 329 -10.12 -42.23 46.64
C ILE A 329 -9.30 -43.52 46.52
N ASP A 330 -9.96 -44.62 46.16
CA ASP A 330 -9.32 -45.90 45.84
C ASP A 330 -8.35 -45.71 44.66
N LEU A 331 -7.31 -46.53 44.58
CA LEU A 331 -6.32 -46.52 43.51
C LEU A 331 -6.95 -46.55 42.12
N PHE A 332 -8.05 -47.30 41.93
CA PHE A 332 -8.77 -47.34 40.65
C PHE A 332 -9.46 -46.01 40.33
N ALA A 333 -10.11 -45.37 41.32
CA ALA A 333 -10.69 -44.04 41.14
C ALA A 333 -9.61 -42.96 40.89
N ALA A 334 -8.45 -43.09 41.53
CA ALA A 334 -7.31 -42.20 41.28
C ALA A 334 -6.75 -42.35 39.85
N LEU A 335 -6.72 -43.58 39.32
CA LEU A 335 -6.29 -43.85 37.94
C LEU A 335 -7.28 -43.33 36.90
N ASP A 336 -8.59 -43.45 37.16
CA ASP A 336 -9.63 -42.89 36.29
C ASP A 336 -9.57 -41.36 36.28
N MET A 337 -9.44 -40.72 37.45
CA MET A 337 -9.22 -39.28 37.58
C MET A 337 -7.94 -38.81 36.88
N GLU A 338 -6.85 -39.60 36.95
CA GLU A 338 -5.62 -39.29 36.23
C GLU A 338 -5.81 -39.38 34.71
N THR A 339 -6.55 -40.37 34.24
CA THR A 339 -6.83 -40.55 32.81
C THR A 339 -7.68 -39.40 32.25
N GLU A 340 -8.69 -38.95 33.01
CA GLU A 340 -9.51 -37.78 32.68
C GLU A 340 -8.67 -36.49 32.67
N ALA A 341 -7.86 -36.27 33.71
CA ALA A 341 -6.97 -35.10 33.79
C ALA A 341 -5.94 -35.06 32.64
N ILE A 342 -5.44 -36.22 32.19
CA ILE A 342 -4.55 -36.32 31.02
C ILE A 342 -5.32 -35.96 29.74
N ALA A 343 -6.55 -36.44 29.58
CA ALA A 343 -7.36 -36.16 28.40
C ALA A 343 -7.72 -34.67 28.28
N GLU A 344 -8.15 -34.04 29.38
CA GLU A 344 -8.43 -32.59 29.46
C GLU A 344 -7.19 -31.77 29.12
N ARG A 345 -6.05 -32.10 29.74
CA ARG A 345 -4.78 -31.43 29.45
C ARG A 345 -4.35 -31.62 27.99
N SER A 346 -4.60 -32.78 27.40
CA SER A 346 -4.24 -33.02 25.99
C SER A 346 -4.95 -32.02 25.05
N ALA A 347 -6.21 -31.69 25.33
CA ALA A 347 -6.99 -30.73 24.54
C ALA A 347 -6.49 -29.29 24.74
N GLU A 348 -6.07 -28.93 25.95
CA GLU A 348 -5.46 -27.62 26.23
C GLU A 348 -4.09 -27.48 25.54
N LEU A 349 -3.26 -28.53 25.58
CA LEU A 349 -1.92 -28.54 24.99
C LEU A 349 -1.96 -28.55 23.45
N GLN A 350 -3.01 -29.10 22.83
CA GLN A 350 -3.21 -29.05 21.37
C GLN A 350 -3.28 -27.61 20.82
N ASN A 351 -3.70 -26.66 21.65
CA ASN A 351 -3.79 -25.25 21.28
C ASN A 351 -2.48 -24.47 21.56
N SER A 352 -1.51 -25.08 22.25
CA SER A 352 -0.22 -24.46 22.50
C SER A 352 0.67 -24.54 21.26
N GLN A 353 0.94 -23.39 20.65
CA GLN A 353 1.76 -23.33 19.45
C GLN A 353 3.23 -23.62 19.74
N THR A 354 3.71 -23.25 20.93
CA THR A 354 5.06 -23.55 21.39
C THR A 354 5.30 -25.06 21.50
N LEU A 355 4.34 -25.80 22.08
CA LEU A 355 4.43 -27.26 22.17
C LEU A 355 4.25 -27.95 20.82
N GLY A 356 3.38 -27.42 19.96
CA GLY A 356 3.26 -27.86 18.58
C GLY A 356 4.57 -27.72 17.82
N LEU A 357 5.27 -26.59 18.00
CA LEU A 357 6.56 -26.34 17.37
C LEU A 357 7.65 -27.28 17.90
N LEU A 358 7.70 -27.55 19.21
CA LEU A 358 8.59 -28.57 19.79
C LEU A 358 8.36 -29.95 19.17
N THR A 359 7.10 -30.33 18.97
CA THR A 359 6.74 -31.57 18.28
C THR A 359 7.23 -31.57 16.83
N GLY A 360 7.19 -30.41 16.18
CA GLY A 360 7.82 -30.16 14.87
C GLY A 360 9.33 -30.42 14.88
N PHE A 361 10.08 -29.84 15.82
CA PHE A 361 11.53 -30.05 15.97
C PHE A 361 11.89 -31.52 16.17
N LEU A 362 11.15 -32.22 17.05
CA LEU A 362 11.32 -33.66 17.27
C LEU A 362 11.10 -34.47 15.99
N SER A 363 10.14 -34.07 15.15
CA SER A 363 9.87 -34.76 13.88
C SER A 363 10.93 -34.54 12.79
N VAL A 364 11.78 -33.54 12.98
CA VAL A 364 12.81 -33.10 12.03
C VAL A 364 14.22 -33.52 12.52
N ASP A 365 14.27 -34.30 13.60
CA ASP A 365 15.49 -34.77 14.28
C ASP A 365 16.44 -33.63 14.69
N ASP A 366 15.88 -32.46 15.00
CA ASP A 366 16.66 -31.34 15.49
C ASP A 366 16.62 -31.30 17.03
N TRP A 367 17.72 -31.76 17.64
CA TRP A 367 17.84 -31.98 19.09
C TRP A 367 18.60 -30.86 19.81
N TYR A 368 19.15 -29.88 19.08
CA TYR A 368 20.09 -28.88 19.61
C TYR A 368 19.50 -27.47 19.75
N VAL A 369 18.24 -27.29 19.34
CA VAL A 369 17.50 -26.03 19.46
C VAL A 369 17.15 -25.72 20.92
#